data_AF-A0A810PUA8-F1
#
_entry.id   AF-A0A810PUA8-F1
#
_cell.length_a   1.000
_cell.length_b   1.000
_cell.length_c   1.000
_cell.angle_alpha   90.00
_cell.angle_beta   90.00
_cell.angle_gamma   90.00
#
_symmetry.space_group_name_H-M   'P 1'
#
loop_
_entity.id
_entity.type
_entity.pdbx_description
1 polymer ?
#
loop_
_entity_poly.entity_id
_entity_poly.type
_entity_poly.pdbx_seq_one_letter_code
_entity_poly.pdbx_strand_id
1 'polypeptide(L)'
;MSETDHNARLYEKMKAEQDKYRDWLLHQEPSEILEHTYEYTMREDIAMCMDIYAKVKYNKPWELAPVINQVFSINSEKESA
;
A
#
# COMPACT_ATOMS: atom_id res chain seq x y z
N MET A 1 20.37 1.93 12.19
CA MET A 1 19.14 1.85 11.37
C MET A 1 18.02 1.31 12.23
N SER A 2 16.84 1.92 12.23
CA SER A 2 15.68 1.44 13.01
C SER A 2 14.94 0.33 12.25
N GLU A 3 14.12 -0.45 12.93
CA GLU A 3 13.27 -1.48 12.31
C GLU A 3 12.34 -0.89 11.22
N THR A 4 11.93 0.37 11.40
CA THR A 4 11.11 1.10 10.43
C THR A 4 11.87 1.34 9.12
N ASP A 5 13.16 1.66 9.22
CA ASP A 5 14.04 1.83 8.06
C ASP A 5 14.29 0.50 7.34
N HIS A 6 14.41 -0.61 8.07
CA HIS A 6 14.57 -1.93 7.47
C HIS A 6 13.31 -2.40 6.72
N ASN A 7 12.13 -2.25 7.34
CA ASN A 7 10.86 -2.63 6.72
C ASN A 7 10.52 -1.79 5.50
N ALA A 8 10.81 -0.47 5.55
CA ALA A 8 10.65 0.41 4.39
C ALA A 8 11.56 -0.03 3.24
N ARG A 9 12.86 -0.28 3.51
CA ARG A 9 13.81 -0.77 2.50
C ARG A 9 13.42 -2.13 1.92
N LEU A 10 12.86 -3.02 2.75
CA LEU A 10 12.36 -4.32 2.30
C LEU A 10 11.16 -4.13 1.36
N TYR A 11 10.19 -3.30 1.74
CA TYR A 11 9.04 -2.98 0.89
C TYR A 11 9.45 -2.41 -0.47
N GLU A 12 10.32 -1.40 -0.48
CA GLU A 12 10.82 -0.79 -1.73
C GLU A 12 11.52 -1.81 -2.62
N LYS A 13 12.30 -2.71 -2.04
CA LYS A 13 12.95 -3.79 -2.79
C LYS A 13 11.94 -4.77 -3.37
N MET A 14 10.98 -5.23 -2.58
CA MET A 14 9.92 -6.14 -3.05
C MET A 14 9.09 -5.51 -4.17
N LYS A 15 8.76 -4.23 -4.03
CA LYS A 15 8.04 -3.48 -5.05
C LYS A 15 8.82 -3.39 -6.36
N ALA A 16 10.11 -3.04 -6.28
CA ALA A 16 10.98 -2.96 -7.46
C ALA A 16 11.20 -4.31 -8.15
N GLU A 17 11.31 -5.40 -7.39
CA GLU A 17 11.40 -6.76 -7.96
C GLU A 17 10.08 -7.18 -8.60
N GLN A 18 8.94 -6.87 -7.96
CA GLN A 18 7.62 -7.17 -8.49
C GLN A 18 7.31 -6.38 -9.77
N ASP A 19 7.69 -5.11 -9.84
CA ASP A 19 7.49 -4.29 -11.04
C ASP A 19 8.33 -4.80 -12.22
N LYS A 20 9.58 -5.24 -11.99
CA LYS A 20 10.39 -5.92 -13.02
C LYS A 20 9.75 -7.24 -13.48
N TYR A 21 9.21 -8.01 -12.54
CA TYR A 21 8.54 -9.28 -12.85
C TYR A 21 7.27 -9.04 -13.67
N ARG A 22 6.49 -8.01 -13.35
CA ARG A 22 5.34 -7.57 -14.15
C ARG A 22 5.75 -7.17 -15.57
N ASP A 23 6.79 -6.34 -15.71
CA ASP A 23 7.28 -5.92 -17.02
C ASP A 23 7.72 -7.11 -17.89
N TRP A 24 8.39 -8.11 -17.29
CA TRP A 24 8.72 -9.35 -18.00
C TRP A 24 7.47 -10.15 -18.38
N LEU A 25 6.52 -10.32 -17.45
CA LEU A 25 5.32 -11.14 -17.63
C LEU A 25 4.42 -10.60 -18.76
N LEU A 26 4.36 -9.28 -18.93
CA LEU A 26 3.60 -8.60 -19.98
C LEU A 26 4.05 -8.95 -21.41
N HIS A 27 5.26 -9.48 -21.57
CA HIS A 27 5.81 -9.87 -22.87
C HIS A 27 5.78 -11.38 -23.11
N GLN A 28 5.18 -12.17 -22.21
CA GLN A 28 5.12 -13.62 -22.33
C GLN A 28 3.87 -14.09 -23.08
N GLU A 29 3.93 -15.32 -23.61
CA GLU A 29 2.76 -15.99 -24.18
C GLU A 29 1.71 -16.31 -23.09
N PRO A 30 0.42 -16.42 -23.44
CA PRO A 30 -0.65 -16.64 -22.46
C PRO A 30 -0.46 -17.88 -21.58
N SER A 31 0.13 -18.97 -22.09
CA SER A 31 0.39 -20.18 -21.30
C SER A 31 1.38 -19.91 -20.17
N GLU A 32 2.45 -19.18 -20.46
CA GLU A 32 3.46 -18.79 -19.47
C GLU A 32 2.83 -17.85 -18.42
N ILE A 33 2.01 -16.89 -18.85
CA ILE A 33 1.28 -16.01 -17.91
C ILE A 33 0.41 -16.83 -16.94
N LEU A 34 -0.28 -17.86 -17.43
CA LEU A 34 -1.11 -18.73 -16.60
C LEU A 34 -0.26 -19.54 -15.60
N GLU A 35 0.90 -20.04 -16.02
CA GLU A 35 1.82 -20.78 -15.13
C GLU A 35 2.34 -19.90 -13.97
N HIS A 36 2.54 -18.61 -14.22
CA HIS A 36 3.06 -17.65 -13.23
C HIS A 36 1.98 -16.93 -12.42
N THR A 37 0.69 -17.14 -12.71
CA THR A 37 -0.41 -16.38 -12.08
C THR A 37 -0.45 -16.54 -10.56
N TYR A 38 -0.17 -17.75 -10.05
CA TYR A 38 -0.13 -17.99 -8.60
C TYR A 38 1.01 -17.22 -7.93
N GLU A 39 2.23 -17.35 -8.47
CA GLU A 39 3.41 -16.67 -7.94
C GLU A 39 3.24 -15.15 -7.96
N TYR A 40 2.77 -14.61 -9.08
CA TYR A 40 2.52 -13.18 -9.24
C TYR A 40 1.54 -12.66 -8.18
N THR A 41 0.43 -13.36 -7.97
CA THR A 41 -0.62 -12.96 -7.02
C THR A 41 -0.10 -13.00 -5.58
N MET A 42 0.62 -14.05 -5.20
CA MET A 42 1.19 -14.16 -3.84
C MET A 42 2.20 -13.05 -3.55
N ARG A 43 3.01 -12.64 -4.53
CA ARG A 43 3.94 -11.51 -4.36
C ARG A 43 3.22 -10.17 -4.19
N GLU A 44 2.17 -9.92 -4.98
CA GLU A 44 1.32 -8.73 -4.81
C GLU A 44 0.66 -8.70 -3.42
N ASP A 45 0.09 -9.83 -2.98
CA ASP A 45 -0.60 -9.91 -1.68
C ASP A 45 0.36 -9.59 -0.52
N ILE A 46 1.60 -10.10 -0.55
CA ILE A 46 2.59 -9.80 0.49
C ILE A 46 2.99 -8.32 0.46
N ALA A 47 3.26 -7.76 -0.72
CA ALA A 47 3.60 -6.34 -0.85
C ALA A 47 2.46 -5.44 -0.37
N MET A 48 1.22 -5.79 -0.72
CA MET A 48 0.01 -5.10 -0.25
C MET A 48 -0.13 -5.19 1.28
N CYS A 49 0.06 -6.37 1.87
CA CYS A 49 0.01 -6.55 3.32
C CYS A 49 1.05 -5.68 4.04
N MET A 50 2.26 -5.57 3.49
CA MET A 50 3.31 -4.71 4.04
C MET A 50 2.96 -3.22 3.94
N ASP A 51 2.42 -2.78 2.81
CA ASP A 51 1.96 -1.39 2.62
C ASP A 51 0.83 -1.04 3.59
N ILE A 52 -0.17 -1.93 3.70
CA ILE A 52 -1.26 -1.78 4.66
C ILE A 52 -0.72 -1.77 6.09
N TYR A 53 0.19 -2.67 6.45
CA TYR A 53 0.79 -2.70 7.79
C TYR A 53 1.54 -1.41 8.10
N ALA A 54 2.35 -0.90 7.16
CA ALA A 54 3.07 0.36 7.31
C ALA A 54 2.08 1.53 7.47
N LYS A 55 1.06 1.59 6.61
CA LYS A 55 -0.02 2.58 6.74
C LYS A 55 -0.71 2.45 8.09
N VAL A 56 -1.14 1.29 8.55
CA VAL A 56 -1.83 1.16 9.85
C VAL A 56 -0.91 1.50 11.03
N LYS A 57 0.37 1.08 11.00
CA LYS A 57 1.34 1.32 12.07
C LYS A 57 1.79 2.78 12.17
N TYR A 58 1.88 3.47 11.03
CA TYR A 58 2.48 4.82 10.95
C TYR A 58 1.51 5.91 10.49
N ASN A 59 0.29 5.56 10.07
CA ASN A 59 -0.80 6.52 9.88
C ASN A 59 -1.17 7.03 11.27
N LYS A 60 -0.65 8.20 11.60
CA LYS A 60 -0.85 8.92 12.84
C LYS A 60 -2.29 9.44 12.86
N PRO A 61 -3.25 8.77 13.52
CA PRO A 61 -4.66 9.17 13.45
C PRO A 61 -4.86 10.59 14.01
N TRP A 62 -3.96 11.02 14.91
CA TRP A 62 -3.90 12.37 15.47
C TRP A 62 -3.44 13.46 14.49
N GLU A 63 -2.80 13.14 13.36
CA GLU A 63 -2.46 14.12 12.32
C GLU A 63 -3.65 14.41 11.39
N LEU A 64 -4.60 13.47 11.26
CA LEU A 64 -5.88 13.70 10.59
C LEU A 64 -6.93 14.33 11.52
N ALA A 65 -6.70 14.29 12.84
CA ALA A 65 -7.62 14.84 13.84
C ALA A 65 -7.95 16.34 13.62
N PRO A 66 -7.02 17.24 13.24
CA PRO A 66 -7.36 18.63 12.93
C PRO A 66 -8.32 18.75 11.75
N VAL A 67 -8.10 17.97 10.69
CA VAL A 67 -8.94 17.98 9.47
C VAL A 67 -10.32 17.40 9.77
N ILE A 68 -10.38 16.29 10.50
CA ILE A 68 -11.63 15.65 10.93
C ILE A 68 -12.43 16.60 11.83
N ASN A 69 -11.78 17.22 12.83
CA ASN A 69 -12.43 18.19 13.73
C ASN A 69 -12.96 19.41 12.97
N GLN A 70 -12.20 19.94 12.00
CA GLN A 70 -12.64 21.06 11.17
C GLN A 70 -13.87 20.70 10.32
N VAL A 71 -13.91 19.50 9.72
CA VAL A 71 -15.06 19.01 8.96
C VAL A 71 -16.30 18.83 9.85
N PHE A 72 -16.12 18.31 11.07
CA PHE A 72 -17.22 18.19 12.04
C PHE A 72 -17.75 19.56 12.51
N SER A 73 -16.88 20.53 12.79
CA SER A 73 -17.30 21.90 13.14
C SER A 73 -18.10 22.55 12.02
N ILE A 74 -17.63 22.48 10.77
CA ILE A 74 -18.34 23.05 9.60
C ILE A 74 -19.72 22.41 9.40
N ASN A 75 -19.84 21.09 9.60
CA ASN A 75 -21.12 20.41 9.44
C ASN A 75 -22.10 20.76 10.57
N SER A 76 -21.62 20.93 11.80
CA SER A 76 -22.46 21.35 12.94
C SER A 76 -23.01 22.77 12.78
N GLU A 77 -22.23 23.67 12.17
CA GLU A 77 -22.65 25.03 11.85
C GLU A 77 -23.71 25.06 10.74
N LYS A 78 -23.62 24.16 9.76
CA LYS A 78 -24.60 24.03 8.67
C LYS A 78 -25.93 23.40 9.10
N GLU A 79 -25.93 22.54 10.12
CA GLU A 79 -27.16 21.96 10.67
C GLU A 79 -27.90 22.92 11.61
N SER A 80 -27.24 24.00 12.06
CA SER A 80 -27.79 24.99 12.99
C SER A 80 -28.30 26.27 12.31
N ALA A 81 -28.26 26.35 10.97
CA ALA A 81 -28.69 27.48 10.15
C ALA A 81 -29.89 27.09 9.26
#